data_AF-A0A5N7A5H6-F1
#
_entry.id   AF-A0A5N7A5H6-F1
#
_cell.length_a   1.000
_cell.length_b   1.000
_cell.length_c   1.000
_cell.angle_alpha   90.00
_cell.angle_beta   90.00
_cell.angle_gamma   90.00
#
_symmetry.space_group_name_H-M   'P 1'
#
loop_
_entity.id
_entity.type
_entity.pdbx_description
1 polymer ?
#
loop_
_entity_poly.entity_id
_entity_poly.type
_entity_poly.pdbx_seq_one_letter_code
_entity_poly.pdbx_strand_id
1 'polypeptide(L)'
;MATFQDRAQHAIAQLDKELSKYPVLNNLERQTSVPKVYVILGLVGVYTFLVFFNIAGEFLVNLAGFIIPGYYSLNALFTAGKADDTQWLTYWVVYAFFAVVESAVYAPYWFPFYYIFKFGLVLWMALPQTNGAQVVFHSFIQPVFGRFFSGGNTSANLRAQADAATKAQ
;
A
#
# COMPACT_ATOMS: atom_id res chain seq x y z
N MET A 1 21.34 25.08 1.75
CA MET A 1 20.35 24.28 1.00
C MET A 1 20.94 22.89 0.89
N ALA A 2 20.35 21.86 1.49
CA ALA A 2 20.88 20.50 1.34
C ALA A 2 20.86 20.12 -0.14
N THR A 3 22.01 19.75 -0.68
CA THR A 3 22.19 19.42 -2.09
C THR A 3 21.40 18.15 -2.38
N PHE A 4 20.95 17.95 -3.62
CA PHE A 4 20.26 16.72 -4.01
C PHE A 4 21.06 15.45 -3.65
N GLN A 5 22.40 15.52 -3.74
CA GLN A 5 23.30 14.47 -3.29
C GLN A 5 23.20 14.19 -1.78
N ASP A 6 23.11 15.22 -0.94
CA ASP A 6 23.01 15.05 0.52
C ASP A 6 21.71 14.32 0.88
N ARG A 7 20.60 14.66 0.22
CA ARG A 7 19.31 13.96 0.41
C ARG A 7 19.38 12.51 -0.05
N ALA A 8 20.01 12.25 -1.20
CA ALA A 8 20.20 10.91 -1.72
C ALA A 8 21.08 10.06 -0.78
N GLN A 9 22.18 10.61 -0.28
CA GLN A 9 23.06 9.93 0.67
C GLN A 9 22.35 9.66 2.01
N HIS A 10 21.55 10.61 2.50
CA HIS A 10 20.73 10.38 3.69
C HIS A 10 19.70 9.27 3.49
N ALA A 11 19.02 9.22 2.33
CA ALA A 11 18.08 8.16 2.01
C ALA A 11 18.77 6.79 1.91
N ILE A 12 19.93 6.73 1.24
CA ILE A 12 20.76 5.53 1.14
C ILE A 12 21.19 5.05 2.54
N ALA A 13 21.64 5.96 3.41
CA ALA A 13 22.07 5.63 4.77
C ALA A 13 20.91 5.14 5.65
N GLN A 14 19.71 5.71 5.51
CA GLN A 14 18.51 5.22 6.19
C GLN A 14 18.12 3.83 5.72
N LEU A 15 18.14 3.61 4.40
CA LEU A 15 17.83 2.31 3.82
C LEU A 15 18.85 1.26 4.27
N ASP A 16 20.14 1.58 4.27
CA ASP A 16 21.19 0.70 4.75
C ASP A 16 20.98 0.31 6.22
N LYS A 17 20.58 1.27 7.06
CA LYS A 17 20.29 1.04 8.48
C LYS A 17 19.08 0.12 8.69
N GLU A 18 18.01 0.31 7.93
CA GLU A 18 16.83 -0.56 7.96
C GLU A 18 17.15 -1.97 7.44
N LEU A 19 17.91 -2.06 6.34
CA LEU A 19 18.35 -3.31 5.73
C LEU A 19 19.31 -4.08 6.63
N SER A 20 20.13 -3.38 7.43
CA SER A 20 21.05 -3.98 8.40
C SER A 20 20.36 -4.74 9.51
N LYS A 21 19.05 -4.51 9.74
CA LYS A 21 18.26 -5.27 10.72
C LYS A 21 18.05 -6.73 10.28
N TYR A 22 18.22 -7.04 9.00
CA TYR A 22 18.07 -8.39 8.47
C TYR A 22 19.43 -9.10 8.37
N PRO A 23 19.70 -10.12 9.22
CA PRO A 23 21.00 -10.80 9.25
C PRO A 23 21.35 -11.52 7.94
N VAL A 24 20.34 -11.91 7.16
CA VAL A 24 20.51 -12.52 5.82
C VAL A 24 21.17 -11.54 4.85
N LEU A 25 20.80 -10.26 4.90
CA LEU A 25 21.34 -9.22 4.01
C LEU A 25 22.78 -8.87 4.38
N ASN A 26 23.10 -8.84 5.68
CA ASN A 26 24.48 -8.61 6.15
C ASN A 26 25.42 -9.77 5.80
N ASN A 27 24.92 -11.01 5.81
CA ASN A 27 25.68 -12.17 5.38
C ASN A 27 25.95 -12.16 3.87
N LEU A 28 24.98 -11.71 3.07
CA LEU A 28 25.14 -11.51 1.63
C LEU A 28 26.16 -10.40 1.33
N GLU A 29 26.10 -9.27 2.05
CA GLU A 29 27.05 -8.16 1.92
C GLU A 29 28.47 -8.61 2.26
N ARG A 30 28.65 -9.41 3.32
CA ARG A 30 29.95 -9.98 3.68
C ARG A 30 30.52 -10.94 2.62
N GLN A 31 29.68 -11.70 1.93
CA GLN A 31 30.13 -12.63 0.89
C GLN A 31 30.39 -11.95 -0.45
N THR A 32 29.56 -10.97 -0.82
CA THR A 32 29.62 -10.32 -2.13
C THR A 32 30.48 -9.05 -2.14
N SER A 33 30.82 -8.49 -0.97
CA SER A 33 31.51 -7.19 -0.79
C SER A 33 30.81 -6.01 -1.49
N VAL A 34 29.56 -6.20 -1.94
CA VAL A 34 28.72 -5.16 -2.55
C VAL A 34 27.78 -4.62 -1.48
N PRO A 35 27.64 -3.29 -1.32
CA PRO A 35 26.72 -2.74 -0.33
C PRO A 35 25.29 -3.16 -0.61
N LYS A 36 24.60 -3.65 0.43
CA LYS A 36 23.25 -4.22 0.36
C LYS A 36 22.21 -3.29 -0.28
N VAL A 37 22.36 -1.98 -0.11
CA VAL A 37 21.48 -0.99 -0.72
C VAL A 37 21.52 -1.06 -2.25
N TYR A 38 22.69 -1.23 -2.87
CA TYR A 38 22.78 -1.31 -4.34
C TYR A 38 22.15 -2.59 -4.88
N VAL A 39 22.27 -3.70 -4.15
CA VAL A 39 21.61 -4.96 -4.51
C VAL A 39 20.08 -4.80 -4.50
N ILE A 40 19.53 -4.20 -3.44
CA ILE A 40 18.09 -3.91 -3.32
C ILE A 40 17.63 -2.98 -4.44
N LEU A 41 18.35 -1.88 -4.68
CA LEU A 41 18.03 -0.93 -5.75
C LEU A 41 18.08 -1.60 -7.13
N GLY A 42 19.06 -2.48 -7.36
CA GLY A 42 19.15 -3.29 -8.58
C GLY A 42 17.94 -4.21 -8.74
N LEU A 43 17.54 -4.92 -7.68
CA LEU A 43 16.36 -5.78 -7.69
C LEU A 43 15.06 -4.99 -7.96
N VAL A 44 14.88 -3.82 -7.32
CA VAL A 44 13.73 -2.94 -7.58
C VAL A 44 13.74 -2.41 -9.01
N GLY A 45 14.92 -2.07 -9.54
CA GLY A 45 15.09 -1.63 -10.93
C GLY A 45 14.75 -2.74 -11.92
N VAL A 46 15.27 -3.94 -11.73
CA VAL A 46 14.93 -5.12 -12.55
C VAL A 46 13.44 -5.43 -12.45
N TYR A 47 12.87 -5.41 -11.26
CA TYR A 47 11.44 -5.64 -11.07
C TYR A 47 10.58 -4.63 -11.83
N THR A 48 10.91 -3.34 -11.73
CA THR A 48 10.20 -2.26 -12.44
C THR A 48 10.37 -2.39 -13.95
N PHE A 49 11.56 -2.78 -14.41
CA PHE A 49 11.84 -3.09 -15.80
C PHE A 49 10.97 -4.24 -16.31
N LEU A 50 10.87 -5.35 -15.56
CA LEU A 50 10.01 -6.48 -15.94
C LEU A 50 8.53 -6.07 -16.06
N VAL A 51 8.03 -5.26 -15.13
CA VAL A 51 6.68 -4.69 -15.20
C VAL A 51 6.50 -3.79 -16.43
N PHE A 52 7.50 -2.96 -16.75
CA PHE A 52 7.46 -2.07 -17.92
C PHE A 52 7.39 -2.83 -19.24
N PHE A 53 8.15 -3.92 -19.39
CA PHE A 53 8.12 -4.80 -20.57
C PHE A 53 6.96 -5.79 -20.56
N ASN A 54 6.03 -5.67 -19.60
CA ASN A 54 4.88 -6.57 -19.44
C ASN A 54 5.24 -8.04 -19.16
N ILE A 55 6.49 -8.34 -18.80
CA ILE A 55 6.93 -9.70 -18.51
C ILE A 55 6.39 -10.09 -17.14
N ALA A 56 5.38 -10.98 -17.11
CA ALA A 56 4.65 -11.36 -15.91
C ALA A 56 4.04 -10.16 -15.14
N GLY A 57 3.68 -9.09 -15.85
CA GLY A 57 3.25 -7.81 -15.24
C GLY A 57 2.09 -7.96 -14.25
N GLU A 58 1.08 -8.77 -14.58
CA GLU A 58 -0.05 -9.02 -13.68
C GLU A 58 0.37 -9.65 -12.36
N PHE A 59 1.15 -10.73 -12.46
CA PHE A 59 1.64 -11.45 -11.30
C PHE A 59 2.52 -10.55 -10.44
N LEU A 60 3.46 -9.82 -11.05
CA LEU A 60 4.36 -8.93 -10.33
C LEU A 60 3.54 -7.86 -9.59
N VAL A 61 2.70 -7.09 -10.28
CA VAL A 61 1.95 -5.99 -9.67
C VAL A 61 1.03 -6.48 -8.55
N ASN A 62 0.35 -7.61 -8.74
CA ASN A 62 -0.48 -8.21 -7.70
C ASN A 62 0.36 -8.69 -6.51
N LEU A 63 1.55 -9.24 -6.76
CA LEU A 63 2.47 -9.68 -5.71
C LEU A 63 2.95 -8.49 -4.86
N ALA A 64 3.37 -7.38 -5.48
CA ALA A 64 3.74 -6.17 -4.74
C ALA A 64 2.55 -5.56 -3.99
N GLY A 65 1.39 -5.50 -4.67
CA GLY A 65 0.13 -5.04 -4.09
C GLY A 65 -0.42 -5.91 -2.96
N PHE A 66 0.11 -7.12 -2.79
CA PHE A 66 -0.23 -8.01 -1.69
C PHE A 66 0.82 -8.01 -0.59
N ILE A 67 2.11 -8.18 -0.93
CA ILE A 67 3.19 -8.37 0.04
C ILE A 67 3.42 -7.10 0.87
N ILE A 68 3.51 -5.93 0.23
CA ILE A 68 3.82 -4.67 0.92
C ILE A 68 2.74 -4.34 1.96
N PRO A 69 1.47 -4.12 1.56
CA PRO A 69 0.40 -3.84 2.52
C PRO A 69 0.09 -5.04 3.40
N GLY A 70 0.31 -6.28 2.95
CA GLY A 70 0.15 -7.48 3.78
C GLY A 70 1.11 -7.51 4.96
N TYR A 71 2.39 -7.21 4.74
CA TYR A 71 3.36 -7.08 5.83
C TYR A 71 2.98 -5.99 6.82
N TYR A 72 2.61 -4.79 6.34
CA TYR A 72 2.18 -3.71 7.22
C TYR A 72 0.85 -4.00 7.92
N SER A 73 -0.09 -4.68 7.27
CA SER A 73 -1.35 -5.12 7.87
C SER A 73 -1.08 -6.12 9.00
N LEU A 74 -0.19 -7.10 8.78
CA LEU A 74 0.21 -8.04 9.83
C LEU A 74 0.85 -7.31 11.01
N ASN A 75 1.72 -6.33 10.75
CA ASN A 75 2.31 -5.53 11.82
C ASN A 75 1.28 -4.67 12.57
N ALA A 76 0.29 -4.12 11.86
CA ALA A 76 -0.82 -3.37 12.45
C ALA A 76 -1.67 -4.25 13.38
N LEU A 77 -1.91 -5.52 13.02
CA LEU A 77 -2.64 -6.47 13.87
C LEU A 77 -1.98 -6.74 15.23
N PHE A 78 -0.67 -6.54 15.34
CA PHE A 78 0.07 -6.67 16.61
C PHE A 78 0.25 -5.34 17.33
N THR A 79 -0.21 -4.23 16.76
CA THR A 79 -0.09 -2.88 17.33
C THR A 79 -1.46 -2.42 17.85
N ALA A 80 -1.50 -1.69 18.97
CA ALA A 80 -2.77 -1.26 19.59
C ALA A 80 -3.48 -0.08 18.87
N GLY A 81 -2.92 0.44 17.78
CA GLY A 81 -3.35 1.67 17.11
C GLY A 81 -4.43 1.43 16.05
N LYS A 82 -5.65 1.94 16.28
CA LYS A 82 -6.79 1.79 15.35
C LYS A 82 -6.67 2.54 14.01
N ALA A 83 -5.77 3.53 13.94
CA ALA A 83 -5.61 4.36 12.74
C ALA A 83 -4.99 3.56 11.58
N ASP A 84 -4.00 2.71 11.90
CA ASP A 84 -3.31 1.88 10.92
C ASP A 84 -4.28 0.82 10.34
N ASP A 85 -5.08 0.18 11.19
CA ASP A 85 -6.11 -0.79 10.77
C ASP A 85 -7.08 -0.20 9.74
N THR A 86 -7.55 1.03 9.99
CA THR A 86 -8.51 1.71 9.11
C THR A 86 -7.88 2.00 7.74
N GLN A 87 -6.61 2.41 7.72
CA GLN A 87 -5.90 2.70 6.49
C GLN A 87 -5.71 1.43 5.64
N TRP A 88 -5.25 0.33 6.24
CA TRP A 88 -5.03 -0.92 5.52
C TRP A 88 -6.34 -1.54 5.05
N LEU A 89 -7.40 -1.50 5.87
CA LEU A 89 -8.72 -1.97 5.45
C LEU A 89 -9.26 -1.16 4.27
N THR A 90 -9.08 0.17 4.30
CA THR A 90 -9.46 1.04 3.16
C THR A 90 -8.67 0.67 1.90
N TYR A 91 -7.37 0.43 2.03
CA TYR A 91 -6.54 -0.05 0.92
C TYR A 91 -7.08 -1.36 0.33
N TRP A 92 -7.39 -2.36 1.15
CA TRP A 92 -7.89 -3.65 0.68
C TRP A 92 -9.23 -3.53 -0.04
N VAL A 93 -10.14 -2.68 0.47
CA VAL A 93 -11.44 -2.42 -0.19
C VAL A 93 -11.24 -1.77 -1.55
N VAL A 94 -10.38 -0.76 -1.65
CA VAL A 94 -10.11 -0.07 -2.91
C VAL A 94 -9.40 -1.01 -3.90
N TYR A 95 -8.43 -1.79 -3.43
CA TYR A 95 -7.70 -2.76 -4.24
C TYR A 95 -8.63 -3.84 -4.80
N ALA A 96 -9.51 -4.41 -3.96
CA ALA A 96 -10.50 -5.39 -4.39
C ALA A 96 -11.48 -4.82 -5.42
N PHE A 97 -11.94 -3.58 -5.23
CA PHE A 97 -12.78 -2.90 -6.20
C PHE A 97 -12.09 -2.75 -7.56
N PHE A 98 -10.83 -2.29 -7.58
CA PHE A 98 -10.05 -2.21 -8.81
C PHE A 98 -9.85 -3.57 -9.48
N ALA A 99 -9.57 -4.63 -8.71
CA ALA A 99 -9.41 -5.98 -9.26
C ALA A 99 -10.70 -6.48 -9.94
N VAL A 100 -11.87 -6.21 -9.36
CA VAL A 100 -13.15 -6.56 -9.98
C VAL A 100 -13.38 -5.77 -11.26
N VAL A 101 -13.17 -4.45 -11.25
CA VAL A 101 -13.34 -3.60 -12.44
C VAL A 101 -12.38 -4.02 -13.56
N GLU A 102 -11.12 -4.27 -13.22
CA GLU A 102 -10.10 -4.77 -14.15
C GLU A 102 -10.54 -6.07 -14.83
N SER A 103 -11.06 -7.02 -14.05
CA SER A 103 -11.55 -8.30 -14.57
C SER A 103 -12.73 -8.13 -15.53
N ALA A 104 -13.56 -7.11 -15.35
CA ALA A 104 -14.72 -6.83 -16.20
C ALA A 104 -14.36 -6.10 -17.50
N VAL A 105 -13.32 -5.26 -17.49
CA VAL A 105 -13.00 -4.36 -18.61
C VAL A 105 -12.00 -4.98 -19.60
N TYR A 106 -11.43 -6.15 -19.30
CA TYR A 106 -10.28 -6.70 -20.06
C TYR A 106 -9.20 -5.61 -20.28
N ALA A 107 -8.99 -4.76 -19.27
CA ALA A 107 -8.21 -3.52 -19.37
C ALA A 107 -6.80 -3.69 -19.98
N PRO A 108 -6.06 -4.80 -19.73
CA PRO A 108 -4.76 -5.04 -20.36
C PRO A 108 -4.79 -5.13 -21.89
N TYR A 109 -5.91 -5.53 -22.50
CA TYR A 109 -6.02 -5.71 -23.95
C TYR A 109 -6.22 -4.40 -24.72
N TRP A 110 -6.78 -3.38 -24.06
CA TRP A 110 -7.11 -2.11 -24.71
C TRP A 110 -6.03 -1.04 -24.51
N PHE A 111 -5.27 -1.11 -23.42
CA PHE A 111 -4.29 -0.09 -23.05
C PHE A 111 -2.85 -0.65 -22.93
N PRO A 112 -1.95 -0.33 -23.88
CA PRO A 112 -0.54 -0.67 -23.72
C PRO A 112 0.05 0.05 -22.50
N PHE A 113 0.94 -0.60 -21.74
CA PHE A 113 1.47 -0.09 -20.46
C PHE A 113 0.46 -0.01 -19.30
N TYR A 114 -0.65 -0.74 -19.36
CA TYR A 114 -1.63 -0.78 -18.27
C TYR A 114 -1.03 -1.21 -16.92
N TYR A 115 -0.16 -2.24 -16.91
CA TYR A 115 0.40 -2.76 -15.66
C TYR A 115 1.39 -1.82 -14.98
N ILE A 116 2.13 -0.97 -15.71
CA ILE A 116 2.99 0.04 -15.05
C ILE A 116 2.14 1.13 -14.40
N PHE A 117 1.02 1.52 -15.03
CA PHE A 117 0.07 2.44 -14.42
C PHE A 117 -0.58 1.83 -13.18
N LYS A 118 -1.05 0.58 -13.28
CA LYS A 118 -1.58 -0.18 -12.14
C LYS A 118 -0.55 -0.29 -11.02
N PHE A 119 0.70 -0.60 -11.34
CA PHE A 119 1.80 -0.67 -10.38
C PHE A 119 1.99 0.66 -9.64
N GLY A 120 2.05 1.76 -10.37
CA GLY A 120 2.16 3.10 -9.79
C GLY A 120 0.97 3.45 -8.89
N LEU A 121 -0.25 3.11 -9.31
CA LEU A 121 -1.47 3.34 -8.54
C LEU A 121 -1.50 2.52 -7.24
N VAL A 122 -1.18 1.22 -7.33
CA VAL A 122 -1.11 0.31 -6.19
C VAL A 122 -0.05 0.76 -5.20
N LEU A 123 1.14 1.12 -5.70
CA LEU A 123 2.24 1.60 -4.88
C LEU A 123 1.87 2.94 -4.21
N TRP A 124 1.28 3.87 -4.95
CA TRP A 124 0.81 5.15 -4.41
C TRP A 124 -0.28 4.98 -3.33
N MET A 125 -1.19 4.02 -3.50
CA MET A 125 -2.18 3.69 -2.46
C MET A 125 -1.56 3.02 -1.23
N ALA A 126 -0.50 2.24 -1.41
CA ALA A 126 0.21 1.57 -0.33
C ALA A 126 1.09 2.52 0.50
N LEU A 127 1.42 3.71 -0.03
CA LEU A 127 2.19 4.71 0.71
C LEU A 127 1.36 5.33 1.84
N PRO A 128 1.77 5.17 3.12
CA PRO A 128 1.04 5.77 4.25
C PRO A 128 1.16 7.29 4.30
N GLN A 129 2.19 7.88 3.69
CA GLN A 129 2.38 9.33 3.69
C GLN A 129 1.39 10.09 2.79
N THR A 130 0.92 9.46 1.71
CA THR A 130 0.02 10.09 0.74
C THR A 130 -1.45 9.80 1.05
N ASN A 131 -1.75 8.86 1.95
CA ASN A 131 -3.11 8.37 2.24
C ASN A 131 -3.92 8.08 0.95
N GLY A 132 -3.25 7.59 -0.09
CA GLY A 132 -3.84 7.50 -1.43
C GLY A 132 -5.09 6.64 -1.48
N ALA A 133 -5.12 5.55 -0.70
CA ALA A 133 -6.30 4.72 -0.54
C ALA A 133 -7.52 5.48 0.01
N GLN A 134 -7.33 6.37 1.00
CA GLN A 134 -8.42 7.18 1.56
C GLN A 134 -8.95 8.18 0.54
N VAL A 135 -8.07 8.79 -0.26
CA VAL A 135 -8.47 9.71 -1.33
C VAL A 135 -9.38 9.00 -2.33
N VAL A 136 -9.00 7.81 -2.78
CA VAL A 136 -9.81 7.02 -3.73
C VAL A 136 -11.12 6.58 -3.08
N PHE A 137 -11.07 6.14 -1.82
CA PHE A 137 -12.27 5.74 -1.08
C PHE A 137 -13.27 6.90 -0.98
N HIS A 138 -12.85 8.07 -0.52
CA HIS A 138 -13.74 9.24 -0.39
C HIS A 138 -14.21 9.79 -1.73
N SER A 139 -13.39 9.69 -2.78
CA SER A 139 -13.70 10.28 -4.10
C SER A 139 -14.56 9.37 -5.00
N PHE A 140 -14.41 8.05 -4.89
CA PHE A 140 -15.07 7.09 -5.79
C PHE A 140 -15.97 6.10 -5.05
N ILE A 141 -15.48 5.47 -3.98
CA ILE A 141 -16.22 4.39 -3.32
C ILE A 141 -17.34 4.96 -2.43
N GLN A 142 -17.06 5.98 -1.62
CA GLN A 142 -18.04 6.62 -0.76
C GLN A 142 -19.25 7.21 -1.51
N PRO A 143 -19.12 7.92 -2.64
CA PRO A 143 -20.31 8.40 -3.35
C PRO A 143 -21.14 7.27 -3.98
N VAL A 144 -20.51 6.16 -4.38
CA VAL A 144 -21.20 5.01 -5.01
C VAL A 144 -21.88 4.12 -3.96
N PHE A 145 -21.18 3.80 -2.86
CA PHE A 145 -21.64 2.87 -1.83
C PHE A 145 -22.18 3.55 -0.58
N GLY A 146 -21.86 4.82 -0.36
CA GLY A 146 -22.34 5.60 0.79
C GLY A 146 -23.85 5.56 0.89
N ARG A 147 -24.59 5.61 -0.23
CA ARG A 147 -26.06 5.53 -0.21
C ARG A 147 -26.61 4.20 0.32
N PHE A 148 -25.87 3.10 0.19
CA PHE A 148 -26.27 1.78 0.68
C PHE A 148 -25.91 1.58 2.16
N PHE A 149 -24.80 2.16 2.62
CA PHE A 149 -24.37 2.07 4.02
C PHE A 149 -24.87 3.24 4.90
N SER A 150 -25.30 4.35 4.31
CA SER A 150 -25.96 5.49 5.00
C SER A 150 -27.38 5.16 5.49
N GLY A 151 -27.92 3.99 5.15
CA GLY A 151 -29.18 3.46 5.69
C GLY A 151 -29.04 2.52 6.89
N GLY A 152 -27.82 2.23 7.35
CA GLY A 152 -27.58 1.36 8.50
C GLY A 152 -27.51 2.15 9.80
N ASN A 153 -28.61 2.21 10.55
CA ASN A 153 -28.65 2.67 11.95
C ASN A 153 -27.47 2.10 12.73
N THR A 154 -26.47 2.94 12.92
CA THR A 154 -25.16 2.57 13.45
C THR A 154 -25.35 2.12 14.89
N SER A 155 -24.68 1.05 15.30
CA SER A 155 -24.47 0.74 16.72
C SER A 155 -23.89 1.93 17.50
N ALA A 156 -23.25 2.88 16.82
CA ALA A 156 -22.85 4.18 17.36
C ALA A 156 -24.03 5.10 17.70
N ASN A 157 -25.10 5.15 16.88
CA ASN A 157 -26.33 5.88 17.20
C ASN A 157 -27.13 5.18 18.30
N LEU A 158 -27.19 3.84 18.29
CA LEU A 158 -27.84 3.07 19.36
C LEU A 158 -27.08 3.22 20.69
N ARG A 159 -25.74 3.23 20.67
CA ARG A 159 -24.90 3.53 21.84
C ARG A 159 -25.06 4.96 22.31
N ALA A 160 -25.06 5.93 21.39
CA ALA A 160 -25.28 7.33 21.74
C ALA A 160 -26.67 7.56 22.36
N GLN A 161 -27.71 6.88 21.86
CA GLN A 161 -29.04 6.90 22.46
C GLN A 161 -29.10 6.17 23.80
N ALA A 162 -28.43 5.01 23.94
CA ALA A 162 -28.35 4.29 25.21
C ALA A 162 -27.61 5.12 26.28
N ASP A 163 -26.47 5.71 25.93
CA ASP A 163 -25.69 6.57 26.83
C ASP A 163 -26.46 7.86 27.19
N ALA A 164 -27.24 8.41 26.26
CA ALA A 164 -28.12 9.55 26.53
C ALA A 164 -29.29 9.17 27.46
N ALA A 165 -29.90 7.99 27.26
CA ALA A 165 -30.98 7.48 28.11
C ALA A 165 -30.49 7.16 29.53
N THR A 166 -29.28 6.62 29.66
CA THR A 166 -28.67 6.30 30.97
C THR A 166 -28.29 7.57 31.75
N LYS A 167 -28.01 8.69 31.07
CA LYS A 167 -27.71 9.99 31.70
C LYS A 167 -28.95 10.82 32.06
N ALA A 168 -30.10 10.48 31.50
CA ALA A 168 -31.37 11.18 31.75
C ALA A 168 -32.15 10.57 32.93
N GLN A 169 -31.63 9.53 33.56
CA GLN A 169 -32.18 8.82 34.71
C GLN A 169 -31.33 9.10 35.96
#